data_AF-A0A3L6DCY5-F1
#
_entry.id   AF-A0A3L6DCY5-F1
#
_cell.length_a   1.000
_cell.length_b   1.000
_cell.length_c   1.000
_cell.angle_alpha   90.00
_cell.angle_beta   90.00
_cell.angle_gamma   90.00
#
_symmetry.space_group_name_H-M   'P 1'
#
loop_
_entity.id
_entity.type
_entity.pdbx_description
1 polymer ?
#
loop_
_entity_poly.entity_id
_entity_poly.type
_entity_poly.pdbx_seq_one_letter_code
_entity_poly.pdbx_strand_id
1 'polypeptide(L)'
;MAGSNGTLLLAFRIVLCCALASVATTLLLLVTRPCAYSLPRTILAASGLDPHLISCADDGSAKAQLSDGDGGHNKPGSGGRPIVTDLLSCGEPRLPSHALPPFRCCPPTPASDAAVANFTFPDPGEPLRTRQPAHGAAGADSVARYARAVALMKALPESDPRSFYQQANIHCAYCTAAYRQAGRPELHVQIHFSWLFFPFHRAYLYFFERVAARLLGDPGFAVPFWSWDVPEGMRVPPEFADAASPLYDPIRNPEHAPPRVVDLDFSKVDKNYTDEQQIQLNLRTMYKQMVTNAPLPSLFYGQPYRAGDREMPGAGTVELSPHNTIHVWAGDLSQPNHENMGTYYSAARDPIFFPHHTNSDRLWEVWRGGPARHADFTDPDWLDSSFLFYDEDARLVRVTVRDMLDIGRLRYAYAEVGLPWLSARPPINPGDVNRGRDPPHLESVRFPVSLDAPVTAEVSRRPGKPRSHWEEVLVVEGIEADGADFVKFDVYVNAVDHEKIMPGGREMAGSFVSLKHPGNMVVQSSMRVALNELLEDLGAEGDGSVTVTLVPVEGRVRIGGLRIVYMAE
;
A
#
# COMPACT_ATOMS: atom_id res chain seq x y z
N MET A 1 48.66 -13.07 -64.65
CA MET A 1 47.47 -12.51 -63.98
C MET A 1 47.58 -12.78 -62.48
N ALA A 2 48.38 -11.99 -61.79
CA ALA A 2 48.56 -12.03 -60.35
C ALA A 2 48.61 -10.57 -59.90
N GLY A 3 47.56 -10.09 -59.23
CA GLY A 3 47.46 -8.68 -58.85
C GLY A 3 46.00 -8.23 -58.76
N SER A 4 45.32 -8.60 -57.66
CA SER A 4 44.07 -7.91 -57.26
C SER A 4 43.73 -8.15 -55.78
N ASN A 5 44.16 -9.25 -55.16
CA ASN A 5 43.79 -9.55 -53.77
C ASN A 5 44.63 -8.83 -52.70
N GLY A 6 45.85 -8.38 -53.01
CA GLY A 6 46.70 -7.68 -52.05
C GLY A 6 46.27 -6.24 -51.78
N THR A 7 45.81 -5.54 -52.82
CA THR A 7 45.33 -4.15 -52.74
C THR A 7 44.00 -4.04 -52.01
N LEU A 8 43.09 -5.01 -52.17
CA LEU A 8 41.80 -5.01 -51.47
C LEU A 8 41.96 -5.28 -49.97
N LEU A 9 42.84 -6.22 -49.58
CA LEU A 9 43.11 -6.50 -48.17
C LEU A 9 43.84 -5.34 -47.48
N LEU A 10 44.75 -4.68 -48.19
CA LEU A 10 45.46 -3.51 -47.68
C LEU A 10 44.51 -2.31 -47.52
N ALA A 11 43.63 -2.07 -48.50
CA ALA A 11 42.60 -1.04 -48.40
C ALA A 11 41.64 -1.30 -47.24
N PHE A 12 41.21 -2.54 -47.04
CA PHE A 12 40.33 -2.90 -45.93
C PHE A 12 41.00 -2.71 -44.55
N ARG A 13 42.28 -3.08 -44.43
CA ARG A 13 43.05 -2.84 -43.19
C ARG A 13 43.30 -1.36 -42.91
N ILE A 14 43.53 -0.56 -43.95
CA ILE A 14 43.67 0.90 -43.82
C ILE A 14 42.34 1.52 -43.36
N VAL A 15 41.21 1.14 -43.97
CA VAL A 15 39.89 1.63 -43.57
C VAL A 15 39.55 1.25 -42.13
N LEU A 16 39.85 0.01 -41.74
CA LEU A 16 39.63 -0.46 -40.36
C LEU A 16 40.52 0.27 -39.34
N CYS A 17 41.80 0.50 -39.68
CA CYS A 17 42.69 1.29 -38.81
C CYS A 17 42.25 2.75 -38.71
N CYS A 18 41.79 3.37 -39.80
CA CYS A 18 41.27 4.74 -39.79
C CYS A 18 39.96 4.86 -39.00
N ALA A 19 39.10 3.84 -39.05
CA ALA A 19 37.87 3.78 -38.28
C ALA A 19 38.17 3.66 -36.77
N LEU A 20 39.07 2.74 -36.39
CA LEU A 20 39.47 2.56 -34.99
C LEU A 20 40.21 3.79 -34.42
N ALA A 21 41.06 4.43 -35.22
CA ALA A 21 41.71 5.69 -34.83
C ALA A 21 40.69 6.84 -34.64
N SER A 22 39.67 6.94 -35.51
CA SER A 22 38.61 7.93 -35.35
C SER A 22 37.78 7.70 -34.08
N VAL A 23 37.44 6.45 -33.76
CA VAL A 23 36.71 6.10 -32.54
C VAL A 23 37.55 6.44 -31.29
N ALA A 24 38.83 6.08 -31.27
CA ALA A 24 39.71 6.38 -30.15
C ALA A 24 39.90 7.89 -29.93
N THR A 25 40.02 8.67 -31.01
CA THR A 25 40.17 10.14 -30.94
C THR A 25 38.88 10.80 -30.44
N THR A 26 37.72 10.29 -30.86
CA THR A 26 36.41 10.82 -30.45
C THR A 26 36.11 10.50 -28.97
N LEU A 27 36.43 9.28 -28.52
CA LEU A 27 36.30 8.90 -27.10
C LEU A 27 37.21 9.73 -26.19
N LEU A 28 38.46 9.98 -26.61
CA LEU A 28 39.42 10.77 -25.84
C LEU A 28 38.99 12.24 -25.70
N LEU A 29 38.31 12.80 -26.71
CA LEU A 29 37.74 14.15 -26.67
C LEU A 29 36.51 14.25 -25.75
N LEU A 30 35.64 13.23 -25.74
CA LEU A 30 34.48 13.13 -24.84
C LEU A 30 34.88 13.04 -23.36
N VAL A 31 35.99 12.34 -23.06
CA VAL A 31 36.50 12.19 -21.68
C VAL A 31 37.20 13.45 -21.19
N THR A 32 37.83 14.23 -22.08
CA THR A 32 38.65 15.39 -21.68
C THR A 32 37.92 16.74 -21.72
N ARG A 33 36.82 16.87 -22.48
CA ARG A 33 36.01 18.12 -22.57
C ARG A 33 34.52 17.83 -22.81
N PRO A 34 33.74 17.46 -21.77
CA PRO A 34 32.39 16.95 -21.94
C PRO A 34 31.35 17.95 -22.47
N CYS A 35 31.59 19.27 -22.42
CA CYS A 35 30.60 20.28 -22.84
C CYS A 35 31.03 21.12 -24.09
N ALA A 36 31.89 20.62 -25.00
CA ALA A 36 32.45 21.45 -26.09
C ALA A 36 31.99 21.17 -27.54
N TYR A 37 31.29 20.07 -27.87
CA TYR A 37 30.88 19.81 -29.26
C TYR A 37 29.57 19.01 -29.38
N SER A 38 28.63 19.49 -30.22
CA SER A 38 27.45 18.74 -30.63
C SER A 38 27.74 17.89 -31.87
N LEU A 39 27.56 16.57 -31.79
CA LEU A 39 27.69 15.65 -32.94
C LEU A 39 26.41 15.60 -33.79
N PRO A 40 26.50 15.47 -35.13
CA PRO A 40 25.32 15.34 -36.00
C PRO A 40 24.54 14.04 -35.75
N ARG A 41 23.20 14.13 -35.77
CA ARG A 41 22.25 13.03 -35.49
C ARG A 41 22.44 11.75 -36.33
N THR A 42 23.07 11.85 -37.49
CA THR A 42 23.35 10.69 -38.37
C THR A 42 24.43 9.75 -37.84
N ILE A 43 25.32 10.20 -36.95
CA ILE A 43 26.36 9.33 -36.33
C ILE A 43 25.80 8.61 -35.10
N LEU A 44 24.94 9.26 -34.31
CA LEU A 44 24.29 8.67 -33.13
C LEU A 44 23.36 7.48 -33.46
N ALA A 45 22.73 7.49 -34.64
CA ALA A 45 21.84 6.42 -35.08
C ALA A 45 22.56 5.11 -35.43
N ALA A 46 23.87 5.14 -35.70
CA ALA A 46 24.64 3.97 -36.11
C ALA A 46 25.31 3.22 -34.93
N SER A 47 25.42 3.85 -33.75
CA SER A 47 26.15 3.30 -32.60
C SER A 47 25.29 2.77 -31.46
N GLY A 48 23.95 2.92 -31.53
CA GLY A 48 23.02 2.36 -30.53
C GLY A 48 23.16 2.94 -29.11
N LEU A 49 23.76 4.12 -28.95
CA LEU A 49 23.92 4.79 -27.66
C LEU A 49 22.79 5.81 -27.44
N ASP A 50 22.26 5.84 -26.22
CA ASP A 50 21.18 6.73 -25.76
C ASP A 50 21.59 8.22 -25.89
N PRO A 51 20.76 9.07 -26.54
CA PRO A 51 21.06 10.49 -26.74
C PRO A 51 21.04 11.35 -25.46
N HIS A 52 20.73 10.80 -24.27
CA HIS A 52 20.59 11.58 -23.03
C HIS A 52 21.72 11.43 -21.99
N LEU A 53 22.90 10.93 -22.37
CA LEU A 53 23.98 10.72 -21.39
C LEU A 53 24.79 11.96 -20.97
N ILE A 54 24.53 13.17 -21.49
CA ILE A 54 25.20 14.38 -21.02
C ILE A 54 24.26 15.59 -21.10
N SER A 55 23.81 16.10 -19.94
CA SER A 55 23.23 17.43 -19.80
C SER A 55 24.03 18.18 -18.74
N CYS A 56 24.91 19.10 -19.17
CA CYS A 56 25.55 20.08 -18.29
C CYS A 56 24.50 21.19 -18.02
N ALA A 57 24.08 21.38 -16.77
CA ALA A 57 23.18 22.47 -16.37
C ALA A 57 23.92 23.82 -16.43
N ASP A 58 23.27 24.85 -16.98
CA ASP A 58 23.72 26.25 -16.89
C ASP A 58 22.91 26.99 -15.83
N ASP A 59 23.61 27.66 -14.92
CA ASP A 59 23.08 28.57 -13.91
C ASP A 59 22.49 29.82 -14.57
N GLY A 60 21.21 30.11 -14.28
CA GLY A 60 20.52 31.29 -14.78
C GLY A 60 19.42 31.74 -13.83
N SER A 61 19.76 32.72 -12.99
CA SER A 61 18.88 33.34 -12.00
C SER A 61 17.54 33.84 -12.57
N ALA A 62 16.43 33.41 -11.97
CA ALA A 62 15.18 34.15 -12.00
C ALA A 62 14.57 34.17 -10.59
N LYS A 63 14.82 35.27 -9.86
CA LYS A 63 14.14 35.58 -8.60
C LYS A 63 12.66 35.84 -8.89
N ALA A 64 11.77 35.00 -8.36
CA ALA A 64 10.37 35.34 -8.16
C ALA A 64 10.16 35.68 -6.67
N GLN A 65 9.47 36.79 -6.42
CA GLN A 65 9.36 37.47 -5.13
C GLN A 65 8.65 36.61 -4.07
N LEU A 66 9.36 36.38 -2.97
CA LEU A 66 8.78 36.04 -1.68
C LEU A 66 8.14 37.30 -1.09
N SER A 67 6.86 37.25 -0.71
CA SER A 67 6.28 38.24 0.19
C SER A 67 6.47 37.78 1.63
N ASP A 68 7.10 38.64 2.43
CA ASP A 68 7.42 38.46 3.84
C ASP A 68 6.22 38.14 4.74
N GLY A 69 6.52 37.37 5.79
CA GLY A 69 5.58 36.90 6.78
C GLY A 69 5.27 37.89 7.89
N ASP A 70 4.46 37.41 8.84
CA ASP A 70 4.40 37.99 10.17
C ASP A 70 4.74 36.91 11.20
N GLY A 71 5.83 37.16 11.92
CA GLY A 71 6.33 36.34 13.01
C GLY A 71 5.72 36.81 14.31
N GLY A 72 4.92 35.96 14.94
CA GLY A 72 4.42 36.18 16.30
C GLY A 72 4.44 34.87 17.06
N HIS A 73 5.23 34.81 18.13
CA HIS A 73 5.20 33.73 19.12
C HIS A 73 3.78 33.56 19.66
N ASN A 74 3.06 32.56 19.16
CA ASN A 74 1.83 32.06 19.73
C ASN A 74 1.86 30.53 19.68
N LYS A 75 1.36 29.91 20.75
CA LYS A 75 1.23 28.46 20.94
C LYS A 75 0.74 27.79 19.64
N PRO A 76 1.25 26.60 19.25
CA PRO A 76 0.72 25.89 18.08
C PRO A 76 -0.74 25.55 18.36
N GLY A 77 -1.64 26.33 17.77
CA GLY A 77 -3.05 26.01 17.73
C GLY A 77 -3.25 24.77 16.88
N SER A 78 -4.20 23.94 17.28
CA SER A 78 -4.70 22.75 16.60
C SER A 78 -5.42 23.07 15.28
N GLY A 79 -4.77 23.82 14.38
CA GLY A 79 -5.29 24.20 13.07
C GLY A 79 -4.68 23.32 11.99
N GLY A 80 -5.10 22.06 11.93
CA GLY A 80 -4.75 21.16 10.84
C GLY A 80 -5.25 21.68 9.49
N ARG A 81 -4.63 21.21 8.41
CA ARG A 81 -5.05 21.48 7.02
C ARG A 81 -5.07 20.17 6.23
N PRO A 82 -5.86 20.05 5.15
CA PRO A 82 -5.88 18.85 4.32
C PRO A 82 -4.51 18.56 3.70
N ILE A 83 -4.21 17.28 3.46
CA ILE A 83 -3.06 16.86 2.65
C ILE A 83 -3.35 17.20 1.19
N VAL A 84 -2.48 18.00 0.57
CA VAL A 84 -2.60 18.39 -0.84
C VAL A 84 -1.33 17.99 -1.58
N THR A 85 -1.50 17.20 -2.64
CA THR A 85 -0.39 16.80 -3.51
C THR A 85 -0.19 17.78 -4.66
N ASP A 86 1.05 18.13 -4.97
CA ASP A 86 1.43 18.94 -6.13
C ASP A 86 2.40 18.13 -7.01
N LEU A 87 2.26 18.26 -8.33
CA LEU A 87 3.16 17.62 -9.28
C LEU A 87 4.60 18.10 -9.07
N LEU A 88 4.79 19.40 -8.77
CA LEU A 88 6.10 19.99 -8.54
C LEU A 88 6.75 19.51 -7.22
N SER A 89 5.99 18.85 -6.34
CA SER A 89 6.52 18.30 -5.10
C SER A 89 7.01 16.86 -5.22
N CYS A 90 6.90 16.23 -6.41
CA CYS A 90 7.46 14.91 -6.65
C CYS A 90 8.96 14.99 -6.90
N GLY A 91 9.73 14.22 -6.15
CA GLY A 91 11.18 14.09 -6.32
C GLY A 91 11.64 12.64 -6.26
N GLU A 92 12.93 12.47 -5.99
CA GLU A 92 13.54 11.15 -5.86
C GLU A 92 12.85 10.34 -4.75
N PRO A 93 12.34 9.12 -5.05
CA PRO A 93 11.77 8.25 -4.04
C PRO A 93 12.86 7.79 -3.08
N ARG A 94 12.47 7.54 -1.82
CA ARG A 94 13.28 6.67 -0.96
C ARG A 94 13.10 5.25 -1.47
N LEU A 95 14.19 4.52 -1.67
CA LEU A 95 14.18 3.14 -2.13
C LEU A 95 14.95 2.26 -1.14
N PRO A 96 14.54 1.00 -0.91
CA PRO A 96 15.32 0.09 -0.08
C PRO A 96 16.63 -0.28 -0.77
N SER A 97 17.58 -0.78 0.03
CA SER A 97 18.83 -1.35 -0.49
C SER A 97 18.52 -2.46 -1.51
N HIS A 98 19.27 -2.50 -2.61
CA HIS A 98 19.10 -3.49 -3.69
C HIS A 98 17.71 -3.50 -4.36
N ALA A 99 16.99 -2.37 -4.36
CA ALA A 99 15.75 -2.25 -5.11
C ALA A 99 15.94 -2.63 -6.59
N LEU A 100 14.95 -3.34 -7.15
CA LEU A 100 14.87 -3.64 -8.59
C LEU A 100 14.45 -2.39 -9.41
N PRO A 101 15.13 -2.09 -10.54
CA PRO A 101 14.77 -0.97 -11.42
C PRO A 101 13.47 -1.23 -12.20
N PRO A 102 12.85 -0.18 -12.80
CA PRO A 102 13.27 1.22 -12.80
C PRO A 102 12.89 1.99 -11.53
N PHE A 103 13.73 2.97 -11.18
CA PHE A 103 13.67 3.75 -9.93
C PHE A 103 12.86 5.06 -10.01
N ARG A 104 12.23 5.33 -11.16
CA ARG A 104 11.49 6.58 -11.40
C ARG A 104 10.02 6.39 -11.07
N CYS A 105 9.59 7.02 -9.98
CA CYS A 105 8.20 6.93 -9.55
C CYS A 105 7.38 8.18 -9.89
N CYS A 106 8.03 9.31 -10.14
CA CYS A 106 7.31 10.53 -10.49
C CYS A 106 6.60 10.37 -11.84
N PRO A 107 5.34 10.84 -11.91
CA PRO A 107 4.57 10.76 -13.14
C PRO A 107 5.20 11.66 -14.22
N PRO A 108 4.95 11.37 -15.52
CA PRO A 108 5.46 12.21 -16.60
C PRO A 108 4.91 13.63 -16.48
N THR A 109 5.74 14.62 -16.85
CA THR A 109 5.29 16.01 -16.94
C THR A 109 4.24 16.13 -18.05
N PRO A 110 3.12 16.85 -17.82
CA PRO A 110 2.14 17.11 -18.87
C PRO A 110 2.79 17.69 -20.12
N ALA A 111 2.31 17.30 -21.30
CA ALA A 111 2.88 17.72 -22.59
C ALA A 111 2.64 19.21 -22.93
N SER A 112 1.94 19.97 -22.07
CA SER A 112 1.64 21.40 -22.24
C SER A 112 1.56 22.12 -20.89
N ASP A 113 1.51 23.45 -20.90
CA ASP A 113 1.14 24.31 -19.76
C ASP A 113 -0.32 24.08 -19.28
N ALA A 114 -0.94 22.94 -19.63
CA ALA A 114 -2.29 22.60 -19.20
C ALA A 114 -2.35 22.55 -17.68
N ALA A 115 -3.16 23.45 -17.12
CA ALA A 115 -3.46 23.46 -15.71
C ALA A 115 -4.01 22.10 -15.27
N VAL A 116 -3.65 21.68 -14.05
CA VAL A 116 -4.26 20.53 -13.38
C VAL A 116 -5.77 20.72 -13.39
N ALA A 117 -6.49 19.78 -14.02
CA ALA A 117 -7.95 19.82 -14.07
C ALA A 117 -8.53 19.39 -12.71
N ASN A 118 -9.63 19.98 -12.29
CA ASN A 118 -10.38 19.46 -11.15
C ASN A 118 -11.25 18.28 -11.61
N PHE A 119 -11.41 17.28 -10.74
CA PHE A 119 -12.26 16.14 -10.99
C PHE A 119 -13.71 16.56 -11.28
N THR A 120 -14.33 15.86 -12.23
CA THR A 120 -15.75 15.96 -12.52
C THR A 120 -16.33 14.56 -12.58
N PHE A 121 -17.53 14.38 -12.02
CA PHE A 121 -18.20 13.10 -12.08
C PHE A 121 -18.45 12.66 -13.54
N PRO A 122 -18.38 11.35 -13.82
CA PRO A 122 -18.75 10.80 -15.12
C PRO A 122 -20.21 11.07 -15.46
N ASP A 123 -20.58 10.95 -16.74
CA ASP A 123 -21.96 11.14 -17.18
C ASP A 123 -22.86 10.07 -16.51
N PRO A 124 -23.99 10.45 -15.87
CA PRO A 124 -24.94 9.49 -15.30
C PRO A 124 -25.48 8.45 -16.30
N GLY A 125 -25.44 8.77 -17.60
CA GLY A 125 -25.77 7.86 -18.71
C GLY A 125 -24.68 6.84 -19.05
N GLU A 126 -23.46 6.96 -18.49
CA GLU A 126 -22.43 5.93 -18.63
C GLU A 126 -22.89 4.61 -18.01
N PRO A 127 -22.52 3.45 -18.60
CA PRO A 127 -22.79 2.14 -18.03
C PRO A 127 -22.35 2.05 -16.58
N LEU A 128 -23.17 1.41 -15.74
CA LEU A 128 -22.75 1.06 -14.38
C LEU A 128 -21.77 -0.11 -14.47
N ARG A 129 -20.51 0.12 -14.08
CA ARG A 129 -19.45 -0.90 -14.09
C ARG A 129 -19.59 -1.78 -12.85
N THR A 130 -19.95 -3.05 -13.02
CA THR A 130 -20.09 -3.97 -11.88
C THR A 130 -18.85 -4.85 -11.76
N ARG A 131 -18.03 -4.58 -10.74
CA ARG A 131 -16.85 -5.37 -10.39
C ARG A 131 -17.29 -6.77 -9.95
N GLN A 132 -16.71 -7.81 -10.54
CA GLN A 132 -17.06 -9.22 -10.29
C GLN A 132 -16.00 -9.89 -9.40
N PRO A 133 -16.36 -10.89 -8.57
CA PRO A 133 -15.36 -11.71 -7.90
C PRO A 133 -14.50 -12.42 -8.94
N ALA A 134 -13.19 -12.52 -8.71
CA ALA A 134 -12.27 -13.15 -9.66
C ALA A 134 -12.47 -14.68 -9.80
N HIS A 135 -13.23 -15.31 -8.89
CA HIS A 135 -13.55 -16.73 -8.93
C HIS A 135 -14.92 -17.00 -9.59
N GLY A 136 -15.18 -18.26 -9.94
CA GLY A 136 -16.45 -18.69 -10.54
C GLY A 136 -16.61 -18.28 -12.01
N ALA A 137 -17.76 -18.59 -12.60
CA ALA A 137 -17.99 -18.42 -14.05
C ALA A 137 -17.98 -16.94 -14.50
N ALA A 138 -18.63 -16.05 -13.73
CA ALA A 138 -18.58 -14.61 -13.99
C ALA A 138 -17.17 -14.03 -13.76
N GLY A 139 -16.43 -14.58 -12.80
CA GLY A 139 -15.03 -14.23 -12.56
C GLY A 139 -14.12 -14.57 -13.71
N ALA A 140 -14.27 -15.76 -14.32
CA ALA A 140 -13.44 -16.16 -15.46
C ALA A 140 -13.55 -15.18 -16.65
N ASP A 141 -14.76 -14.73 -17.00
CA ASP A 141 -14.94 -13.71 -18.06
C ASP A 141 -14.33 -12.36 -17.64
N SER A 142 -14.56 -11.92 -16.40
CA SER A 142 -14.01 -10.66 -15.89
C SER A 142 -12.47 -10.66 -15.84
N VAL A 143 -11.85 -11.78 -15.45
CA VAL A 143 -10.40 -11.97 -15.40
C VAL A 143 -9.82 -12.03 -16.80
N ALA A 144 -10.48 -12.67 -17.77
CA ALA A 144 -10.05 -12.67 -19.16
C ALA A 144 -10.07 -11.26 -19.78
N ARG A 145 -11.12 -10.47 -19.53
CA ARG A 145 -11.17 -9.06 -19.96
C ARG A 145 -10.08 -8.22 -19.27
N TYR A 146 -9.84 -8.46 -17.99
CA TYR A 146 -8.76 -7.81 -17.24
C TYR A 146 -7.38 -8.14 -17.83
N ALA A 147 -7.12 -9.41 -18.15
CA ALA A 147 -5.89 -9.83 -18.84
C ALA A 147 -5.68 -9.08 -20.15
N ARG A 148 -6.75 -8.92 -20.94
CA ARG A 148 -6.69 -8.13 -22.19
C ARG A 148 -6.43 -6.65 -21.94
N ALA A 149 -7.03 -6.04 -20.92
CA ALA A 149 -6.75 -4.66 -20.54
C ALA A 149 -5.27 -4.48 -20.14
N VAL A 150 -4.76 -5.34 -19.26
CA VAL A 150 -3.36 -5.31 -18.81
C VAL A 150 -2.40 -5.48 -19.99
N ALA A 151 -2.71 -6.37 -20.95
CA ALA A 151 -1.92 -6.51 -22.17
C ALA A 151 -1.84 -5.20 -22.97
N LEU A 152 -2.98 -4.51 -23.15
CA LEU A 152 -3.03 -3.23 -23.86
C LEU A 152 -2.28 -2.13 -23.11
N MET A 153 -2.42 -2.07 -21.79
CA MET A 153 -1.70 -1.10 -20.94
C MET A 153 -0.19 -1.34 -20.95
N LYS A 154 0.25 -2.60 -20.96
CA LYS A 154 1.68 -2.97 -21.09
C LYS A 154 2.24 -2.68 -22.49
N ALA A 155 1.39 -2.61 -23.52
CA ALA A 155 1.79 -2.31 -24.89
C ALA A 155 1.93 -0.80 -25.19
N LEU A 156 1.44 0.07 -24.30
CA LEU A 156 1.66 1.52 -24.40
C LEU A 156 3.14 1.87 -24.18
N PRO A 157 3.64 2.98 -24.76
CA PRO A 157 4.97 3.49 -24.44
C PRO A 157 5.12 3.74 -22.93
N GLU A 158 6.28 3.44 -22.35
CA GLU A 158 6.54 3.67 -20.92
C GLU A 158 6.40 5.14 -20.49
N SER A 159 6.49 6.08 -21.43
CA SER A 159 6.27 7.52 -21.18
C SER A 159 4.78 7.90 -21.17
N ASP A 160 3.88 7.05 -21.66
CA ASP A 160 2.44 7.31 -21.61
C ASP A 160 1.96 7.14 -20.16
N PRO A 161 1.33 8.16 -19.55
CA PRO A 161 0.85 8.08 -18.16
C PRO A 161 -0.20 6.98 -17.92
N ARG A 162 -0.79 6.43 -18.99
CA ARG A 162 -1.77 5.35 -18.97
C ARG A 162 -1.13 3.97 -19.09
N SER A 163 0.16 3.90 -19.38
CA SER A 163 0.89 2.63 -19.44
C SER A 163 0.83 1.91 -18.09
N PHE A 164 0.85 0.58 -18.12
CA PHE A 164 0.81 -0.23 -16.91
C PHE A 164 1.94 0.15 -15.93
N TYR A 165 3.13 0.46 -16.47
CA TYR A 165 4.29 0.84 -15.66
C TYR A 165 4.15 2.22 -15.03
N GLN A 166 3.56 3.20 -15.73
CA GLN A 166 3.27 4.50 -15.11
C GLN A 166 2.16 4.39 -14.07
N GLN A 167 1.15 3.55 -14.29
CA GLN A 167 0.15 3.25 -13.26
C GLN A 167 0.84 2.68 -12.01
N ALA A 168 1.70 1.67 -12.16
CA ALA A 168 2.47 1.12 -11.05
C ALA A 168 3.31 2.17 -10.30
N ASN A 169 3.90 3.12 -11.03
CA ASN A 169 4.70 4.21 -10.46
C ASN A 169 3.88 5.17 -9.58
N ILE A 170 2.56 5.30 -9.79
CA ILE A 170 1.68 6.11 -8.93
C ILE A 170 1.77 5.63 -7.49
N HIS A 171 1.59 4.31 -7.27
CA HIS A 171 1.70 3.73 -5.94
C HIS A 171 3.11 3.92 -5.37
N CYS A 172 4.15 3.75 -6.18
CA CYS A 172 5.50 4.06 -5.71
C CYS A 172 5.61 5.52 -5.23
N ALA A 173 5.17 6.50 -6.00
CA ALA A 173 5.35 7.92 -5.65
C ALA A 173 4.67 8.31 -4.33
N TYR A 174 3.46 7.80 -4.09
CA TYR A 174 2.67 8.09 -2.90
C TYR A 174 3.08 7.31 -1.65
N CYS A 175 3.86 6.23 -1.82
CA CYS A 175 4.18 5.31 -0.73
C CYS A 175 5.67 5.28 -0.36
N THR A 176 6.52 5.96 -1.15
CA THR A 176 7.98 5.96 -1.01
C THR A 176 8.58 7.34 -0.75
N ALA A 177 7.78 8.27 -0.20
CA ALA A 177 8.22 9.62 0.14
C ALA A 177 8.73 10.44 -1.06
N ALA A 178 8.25 10.13 -2.28
CA ALA A 178 8.57 10.91 -3.47
C ALA A 178 7.87 12.28 -3.43
N TYR A 179 6.59 12.31 -3.04
CA TYR A 179 5.83 13.55 -2.87
C TYR A 179 6.12 14.24 -1.53
N ARG A 180 6.28 15.56 -1.58
CA ARG A 180 6.37 16.41 -0.38
C ARG A 180 5.06 17.11 -0.06
N GLN A 181 4.83 17.38 1.22
CA GLN A 181 3.68 18.14 1.66
C GLN A 181 3.78 19.60 1.18
N ALA A 182 2.69 20.13 0.63
CA ALA A 182 2.64 21.51 0.14
C ALA A 182 2.99 22.52 1.25
N GLY A 183 3.97 23.39 0.98
CA GLY A 183 4.46 24.38 1.95
C GLY A 183 5.32 23.82 3.09
N ARG A 184 5.58 22.51 3.12
CA ARG A 184 6.39 21.79 4.13
C ARG A 184 7.28 20.74 3.46
N PRO A 185 8.28 21.14 2.62
CA PRO A 185 9.07 20.21 1.82
C PRO A 185 9.92 19.22 2.64
N GLU A 186 10.14 19.51 3.93
CA GLU A 186 10.79 18.64 4.90
C GLU A 186 9.93 17.43 5.29
N LEU A 187 8.62 17.50 5.08
CA LEU A 187 7.66 16.44 5.33
C LEU A 187 7.23 15.77 4.01
N HIS A 188 7.01 14.47 4.09
CA HIS A 188 6.58 13.66 2.97
C HIS A 188 5.08 13.39 3.04
N VAL A 189 4.49 13.12 1.88
CA VAL A 189 3.16 12.52 1.79
C VAL A 189 3.32 11.01 1.90
N GLN A 190 2.49 10.40 2.75
CA GLN A 190 2.35 8.96 2.86
C GLN A 190 0.86 8.63 2.97
N ILE A 191 0.36 7.82 2.04
CA ILE A 191 -1.06 7.44 2.03
C ILE A 191 -1.36 6.25 2.95
N HIS A 192 -0.33 5.46 3.30
CA HIS A 192 -0.44 4.35 4.23
C HIS A 192 -0.39 4.81 5.70
N PHE A 193 -0.82 3.92 6.60
CA PHE A 193 -0.88 4.10 8.05
C PHE A 193 -1.65 5.35 8.46
N SER A 194 -2.75 5.64 7.75
CA SER A 194 -3.60 6.79 8.02
C SER A 194 -5.00 6.62 7.44
N TRP A 195 -5.90 7.52 7.82
CA TRP A 195 -7.25 7.64 7.25
C TRP A 195 -7.31 7.87 5.73
N LEU A 196 -6.18 8.10 5.04
CA LEU A 196 -6.13 8.28 3.59
C LEU A 196 -6.01 6.98 2.81
N PHE A 197 -5.76 5.85 3.49
CA PHE A 197 -5.56 4.53 2.87
C PHE A 197 -6.69 4.16 1.89
N PHE A 198 -7.92 4.09 2.37
CA PHE A 198 -9.07 3.72 1.56
C PHE A 198 -9.38 4.71 0.42
N PRO A 199 -9.56 6.03 0.67
CA PRO A 199 -9.95 6.94 -0.39
C PRO A 199 -8.88 7.13 -1.46
N PHE A 200 -7.59 7.05 -1.13
CA PHE A 200 -6.52 7.07 -2.12
C PHE A 200 -6.61 5.85 -3.04
N HIS A 201 -6.70 4.65 -2.49
CA HIS A 201 -6.76 3.41 -3.29
C HIS A 201 -8.05 3.34 -4.12
N ARG A 202 -9.18 3.84 -3.61
CA ARG A 202 -10.42 4.00 -4.40
C ARG A 202 -10.21 4.89 -5.62
N ALA A 203 -9.63 6.07 -5.44
CA ALA A 203 -9.32 6.98 -6.55
C ALA A 203 -8.35 6.33 -7.55
N TYR A 204 -7.32 5.64 -7.06
CA TYR A 204 -6.36 4.95 -7.90
C TYR A 204 -7.02 3.87 -8.76
N LEU A 205 -7.84 3.01 -8.17
CA LEU A 205 -8.62 2.00 -8.89
C LEU A 205 -9.60 2.61 -9.87
N TYR A 206 -10.24 3.72 -9.51
CA TYR A 206 -11.18 4.42 -10.40
C TYR A 206 -10.51 4.84 -11.71
N PHE A 207 -9.36 5.53 -11.65
CA PHE A 207 -8.65 5.97 -12.85
C PHE A 207 -8.04 4.80 -13.63
N PHE A 208 -7.45 3.82 -12.94
CA PHE A 208 -6.92 2.61 -13.57
C PHE A 208 -8.01 1.86 -14.37
N GLU A 209 -9.19 1.68 -13.79
CA GLU A 209 -10.33 1.00 -14.42
C GLU A 209 -10.83 1.77 -15.65
N ARG A 210 -10.88 3.10 -15.60
CA ARG A 210 -11.31 3.93 -16.74
C ARG A 210 -10.29 3.92 -17.88
N VAL A 211 -9.01 3.99 -17.56
CA VAL A 211 -7.92 3.81 -18.54
C VAL A 211 -8.06 2.46 -19.23
N ALA A 212 -8.23 1.39 -18.46
CA ALA A 212 -8.43 0.04 -18.98
C ALA A 212 -9.68 -0.05 -19.88
N ALA A 213 -10.82 0.50 -19.44
CA ALA A 213 -12.06 0.55 -20.21
C ALA A 213 -11.89 1.27 -21.55
N ARG A 214 -11.18 2.40 -21.54
CA ARG A 214 -10.87 3.20 -22.74
C ARG A 214 -10.03 2.44 -23.74
N LEU A 215 -8.98 1.74 -23.29
CA LEU A 215 -8.11 0.95 -24.15
C LEU A 215 -8.80 -0.28 -24.72
N LEU A 216 -9.68 -0.91 -23.93
CA LEU A 216 -10.49 -2.05 -24.39
C LEU A 216 -11.55 -1.66 -25.43
N GLY A 217 -11.98 -0.39 -25.44
CA GLY A 217 -13.19 0.03 -26.13
C GLY A 217 -14.47 -0.52 -25.48
N ASP A 218 -14.40 -0.84 -24.18
CA ASP A 218 -15.49 -1.41 -23.39
C ASP A 218 -15.82 -0.47 -22.22
N PRO A 219 -16.77 0.47 -22.38
CA PRO A 219 -17.15 1.39 -21.31
C PRO A 219 -17.82 0.69 -20.11
N GLY A 220 -18.23 -0.58 -20.25
CA GLY A 220 -18.77 -1.40 -19.16
C GLY A 220 -17.71 -2.21 -18.41
N PHE A 221 -16.43 -2.11 -18.79
CA PHE A 221 -15.34 -2.83 -18.14
C PHE A 221 -15.23 -2.44 -16.66
N ALA A 222 -15.07 -3.47 -15.81
CA ALA A 222 -14.81 -3.33 -14.39
C ALA A 222 -13.65 -4.25 -13.99
N VAL A 223 -12.77 -3.78 -13.10
CA VAL A 223 -11.67 -4.61 -12.57
C VAL A 223 -12.27 -5.69 -11.65
N PRO A 224 -11.89 -6.98 -11.79
CA PRO A 224 -12.36 -8.01 -10.87
C PRO A 224 -11.76 -7.79 -9.47
N PHE A 225 -12.44 -8.26 -8.43
CA PHE A 225 -11.88 -8.28 -7.08
C PHE A 225 -11.46 -9.68 -6.65
N TRP A 226 -10.27 -9.79 -6.07
CA TRP A 226 -9.81 -11.03 -5.45
C TRP A 226 -10.50 -11.16 -4.09
N SER A 227 -11.61 -11.89 -4.05
CA SER A 227 -12.46 -12.05 -2.85
C SER A 227 -11.88 -13.04 -1.83
N TRP A 228 -10.67 -12.77 -1.34
CA TRP A 228 -9.96 -13.59 -0.36
C TRP A 228 -10.66 -13.67 1.01
N ASP A 229 -11.73 -12.91 1.22
CA ASP A 229 -12.59 -12.97 2.41
C ASP A 229 -13.64 -14.10 2.36
N VAL A 230 -13.78 -14.81 1.22
CA VAL A 230 -14.66 -15.98 1.09
C VAL A 230 -13.91 -17.22 0.63
N PRO A 231 -14.30 -18.44 1.08
CA PRO A 231 -13.58 -19.67 0.76
C PRO A 231 -13.31 -19.88 -0.73
N GLU A 232 -14.28 -19.55 -1.59
CA GLU A 232 -14.20 -19.72 -3.04
C GLU A 232 -13.17 -18.78 -3.68
N GLY A 233 -12.86 -17.65 -3.04
CA GLY A 233 -11.90 -16.65 -3.50
C GLY A 233 -10.58 -16.64 -2.73
N MET A 234 -10.35 -17.54 -1.77
CA MET A 234 -9.10 -17.59 -1.00
C MET A 234 -7.90 -18.12 -1.79
N ARG A 235 -8.08 -18.52 -3.06
CA ARG A 235 -6.99 -18.95 -3.94
C ARG A 235 -6.75 -17.88 -5.00
N VAL A 236 -5.49 -17.69 -5.37
CA VAL A 236 -5.13 -16.85 -6.52
C VAL A 236 -5.78 -17.43 -7.78
N PRO A 237 -6.44 -16.63 -8.63
CA PRO A 237 -7.03 -17.16 -9.86
C PRO A 237 -5.96 -17.76 -10.79
N PRO A 238 -6.21 -18.90 -11.45
CA PRO A 238 -5.20 -19.61 -12.25
C PRO A 238 -4.51 -18.77 -13.33
N GLU A 239 -5.21 -17.78 -13.91
CA GLU A 239 -4.71 -16.89 -14.96
C GLU A 239 -3.54 -16.02 -14.48
N PHE A 240 -3.38 -15.83 -13.16
CA PHE A 240 -2.23 -15.14 -12.60
C PHE A 240 -1.00 -16.06 -12.55
N ALA A 241 -1.16 -17.39 -12.52
CA ALA A 241 -0.05 -18.34 -12.48
C ALA A 241 0.37 -18.88 -13.86
N ASP A 242 -0.42 -18.61 -14.90
CA ASP A 242 -0.11 -19.02 -16.28
C ASP A 242 0.91 -18.06 -16.92
N ALA A 243 2.14 -18.53 -17.16
CA ALA A 243 3.20 -17.74 -17.78
C ALA A 243 2.87 -17.16 -19.18
N ALA A 244 1.86 -17.69 -19.88
CA ALA A 244 1.38 -17.13 -21.14
C ALA A 244 0.40 -15.95 -20.95
N SER A 245 -0.15 -15.78 -19.73
CA SER A 245 -1.10 -14.75 -19.40
C SER A 245 -0.42 -13.38 -19.22
N PRO A 246 -1.03 -12.28 -19.71
CA PRO A 246 -0.59 -10.93 -19.38
C PRO A 246 -0.64 -10.60 -17.88
N LEU A 247 -1.38 -11.39 -17.10
CA LEU A 247 -1.52 -11.24 -15.64
C LEU A 247 -0.40 -11.95 -14.87
N TYR A 248 0.42 -12.75 -15.53
CA TYR A 248 1.55 -13.40 -14.89
C TYR A 248 2.59 -12.38 -14.44
N ASP A 249 3.15 -12.65 -13.27
CA ASP A 249 4.31 -11.97 -12.72
C ASP A 249 5.29 -13.06 -12.24
N PRO A 250 6.51 -13.13 -12.81
CA PRO A 250 7.51 -14.11 -12.39
C PRO A 250 8.07 -13.85 -10.99
N ILE A 251 7.78 -12.68 -10.41
CA ILE A 251 8.28 -12.24 -9.11
C ILE A 251 7.18 -12.35 -8.03
N ARG A 252 6.40 -13.44 -8.07
CA ARG A 252 5.52 -13.88 -6.99
C ARG A 252 6.11 -15.08 -6.27
N ASN A 253 5.70 -15.28 -5.02
CA ASN A 253 6.09 -16.48 -4.28
C ASN A 253 5.62 -17.75 -5.02
N PRO A 254 6.53 -18.59 -5.54
CA PRO A 254 6.16 -19.77 -6.30
C PRO A 254 5.46 -20.84 -5.45
N GLU A 255 5.73 -20.89 -4.14
CA GLU A 255 5.08 -21.82 -3.20
C GLU A 255 3.62 -21.47 -2.94
N HIS A 256 3.22 -20.24 -3.30
CA HIS A 256 1.87 -19.72 -3.12
C HIS A 256 1.07 -19.65 -4.42
N ALA A 257 1.59 -20.25 -5.49
CA ALA A 257 0.81 -20.49 -6.70
C ALA A 257 -0.46 -21.31 -6.38
N PRO A 258 -1.56 -21.12 -7.13
CA PRO A 258 -2.75 -21.95 -6.98
C PRO A 258 -2.39 -23.44 -7.12
N PRO A 259 -2.99 -24.33 -6.30
CA PRO A 259 -4.22 -24.12 -5.52
C PRO A 259 -4.02 -23.70 -4.05
N ARG A 260 -2.87 -23.12 -3.66
CA ARG A 260 -2.62 -22.70 -2.27
C ARG A 260 -3.69 -21.71 -1.77
N VAL A 261 -4.25 -21.98 -0.59
CA VAL A 261 -5.15 -21.07 0.14
C VAL A 261 -4.31 -19.95 0.76
N VAL A 262 -4.71 -18.70 0.56
CA VAL A 262 -4.07 -17.52 1.15
C VAL A 262 -4.02 -17.60 2.68
N ASP A 263 -2.94 -17.14 3.29
CA ASP A 263 -2.87 -16.95 4.74
C ASP A 263 -3.07 -15.47 5.09
N LEU A 264 -4.25 -15.13 5.62
CA LEU A 264 -4.58 -13.75 6.02
C LEU A 264 -3.78 -13.28 7.25
N ASP A 265 -3.06 -14.17 7.92
CA ASP A 265 -2.20 -13.92 9.07
C ASP A 265 -0.72 -14.25 8.78
N PHE A 266 -0.32 -14.28 7.50
CA PHE A 266 1.02 -14.70 7.07
C PHE A 266 2.15 -13.89 7.71
N SER A 267 3.25 -14.58 8.03
CA SER A 267 4.44 -13.99 8.65
C SER A 267 5.73 -14.61 8.09
N LYS A 268 5.85 -14.70 6.76
CA LYS A 268 6.98 -15.30 5.99
C LYS A 268 7.19 -16.80 6.13
N VAL A 269 6.47 -17.46 7.03
CA VAL A 269 6.57 -18.90 7.26
C VAL A 269 5.22 -19.54 7.05
N ASP A 270 5.18 -20.53 6.15
CA ASP A 270 4.01 -21.37 5.95
C ASP A 270 3.73 -22.23 7.19
N LYS A 271 2.49 -22.12 7.69
CA LYS A 271 1.99 -23.00 8.73
C LYS A 271 1.48 -24.30 8.09
N ASN A 272 1.73 -25.43 8.74
CA ASN A 272 1.31 -26.75 8.27
C ASN A 272 -0.17 -27.02 8.61
N TYR A 273 -1.07 -26.23 8.01
CA TYR A 273 -2.52 -26.38 8.14
C TYR A 273 -3.13 -27.04 6.91
N THR A 274 -4.24 -27.76 7.11
CA THR A 274 -5.10 -28.14 5.99
C THR A 274 -5.81 -26.91 5.43
N ASP A 275 -6.32 -27.01 4.19
CA ASP A 275 -7.09 -25.93 3.57
C ASP A 275 -8.30 -25.53 4.44
N GLU A 276 -9.01 -26.50 5.03
CA GLU A 276 -10.15 -26.23 5.91
C GLU A 276 -9.75 -25.46 7.17
N GLN A 277 -8.60 -25.81 7.77
CA GLN A 277 -8.07 -25.10 8.93
C GLN A 277 -7.70 -23.67 8.55
N GLN A 278 -6.96 -23.47 7.45
CA GLN A 278 -6.57 -22.14 6.98
C GLN A 278 -7.80 -21.29 6.64
N ILE A 279 -8.81 -21.85 5.97
CA ILE A 279 -10.07 -21.15 5.66
C ILE A 279 -10.75 -20.69 6.96
N GLN A 280 -10.86 -21.54 7.98
CA GLN A 280 -11.47 -21.14 9.26
C GLN A 280 -10.67 -20.03 9.95
N LEU A 281 -9.34 -20.06 9.88
CA LEU A 281 -8.49 -19.01 10.44
C LEU A 281 -8.62 -17.69 9.68
N ASN A 282 -8.72 -17.74 8.36
CA ASN A 282 -8.98 -16.58 7.53
C ASN A 282 -10.34 -15.94 7.87
N LEU A 283 -11.40 -16.75 8.02
CA LEU A 283 -12.72 -16.25 8.39
C LEU A 283 -12.71 -15.60 9.79
N ARG A 284 -11.98 -16.17 10.76
CA ARG A 284 -11.80 -15.57 12.10
C ARG A 284 -11.02 -14.27 12.04
N THR A 285 -9.98 -14.21 11.20
CA THR A 285 -9.22 -12.97 10.94
C THR A 285 -10.16 -11.91 10.40
N MET A 286 -10.98 -12.22 9.40
CA MET A 286 -11.98 -11.29 8.87
C MET A 286 -12.99 -10.82 9.90
N TYR A 287 -13.51 -11.71 10.75
CA TYR A 287 -14.39 -11.31 11.84
C TYR A 287 -13.70 -10.29 12.77
N LYS A 288 -12.45 -10.56 13.18
CA LYS A 288 -11.70 -9.61 14.03
C LYS A 288 -11.53 -8.25 13.36
N GLN A 289 -11.15 -8.22 12.09
CA GLN A 289 -10.76 -6.99 11.40
C GLN A 289 -11.95 -6.16 10.90
N MET A 290 -13.07 -6.80 10.57
CA MET A 290 -14.27 -6.13 10.05
C MET A 290 -15.37 -5.91 11.10
N VAL A 291 -15.33 -6.63 12.22
CA VAL A 291 -16.34 -6.55 13.29
C VAL A 291 -15.69 -6.10 14.60
N THR A 292 -14.92 -6.97 15.26
CA THR A 292 -14.44 -6.73 16.62
C THR A 292 -13.60 -5.46 16.73
N ASN A 293 -12.62 -5.29 15.84
CA ASN A 293 -11.68 -4.17 15.87
C ASN A 293 -12.12 -2.95 15.04
N ALA A 294 -13.24 -3.02 14.32
CA ALA A 294 -13.72 -1.93 13.47
C ALA A 294 -15.05 -1.25 13.91
N PRO A 295 -15.36 -1.06 15.21
CA PRO A 295 -16.63 -0.48 15.65
C PRO A 295 -16.70 1.06 15.50
N LEU A 296 -15.60 1.71 15.10
CA LEU A 296 -15.49 3.16 14.92
C LEU A 296 -14.71 3.50 13.64
N PRO A 297 -15.01 4.63 12.98
CA PRO A 297 -14.29 5.09 11.79
C PRO A 297 -12.76 5.08 11.97
N SER A 298 -12.20 5.69 13.02
CA SER A 298 -10.73 5.76 13.16
C SER A 298 -10.05 4.43 13.47
N LEU A 299 -10.81 3.40 13.85
CA LEU A 299 -10.29 2.05 13.97
C LEU A 299 -10.30 1.35 12.60
N PHE A 300 -11.31 1.60 11.77
CA PHE A 300 -11.42 1.01 10.43
C PHE A 300 -10.51 1.70 9.40
N TYR A 301 -10.61 3.03 9.25
CA TYR A 301 -9.85 3.80 8.26
C TYR A 301 -8.40 4.03 8.67
N GLY A 302 -8.13 4.11 9.97
CA GLY A 302 -6.86 4.57 10.52
C GLY A 302 -6.93 5.99 11.07
N GLN A 303 -5.78 6.47 11.54
CA GLN A 303 -5.67 7.69 12.32
C GLN A 303 -5.61 8.95 11.45
N PRO A 304 -6.07 10.10 12.00
CA PRO A 304 -5.99 11.37 11.31
C PRO A 304 -4.58 11.75 10.87
N TYR A 305 -4.45 12.20 9.63
CA TYR A 305 -3.21 12.65 9.01
C TYR A 305 -3.44 13.94 8.22
N ARG A 306 -2.80 15.02 8.65
CA ARG A 306 -2.99 16.37 8.15
C ARG A 306 -1.67 16.99 7.70
N ALA A 307 -1.75 18.05 6.89
CA ALA A 307 -0.56 18.80 6.50
C ALA A 307 0.14 19.38 7.74
N GLY A 308 1.45 19.15 7.84
CA GLY A 308 2.27 19.45 9.01
C GLY A 308 2.50 18.25 9.93
N ASP A 309 1.71 17.17 9.81
CA ASP A 309 1.91 15.96 10.58
C ASP A 309 3.07 15.12 10.01
N ARG A 310 3.68 14.34 10.90
CA ARG A 310 4.56 13.24 10.47
C ARG A 310 3.73 12.15 9.78
N GLU A 311 4.38 11.48 8.84
CA GLU A 311 3.80 10.31 8.15
C GLU A 311 3.48 9.16 9.13
N MET A 312 2.54 8.30 8.73
CA MET A 312 2.18 7.04 9.39
C MET A 312 1.63 7.13 10.83
N PRO A 313 0.66 8.02 11.14
CA PRO A 313 0.13 8.19 12.51
C PRO A 313 -0.51 6.93 13.11
N GLY A 314 -1.03 6.02 12.28
CA GLY A 314 -1.60 4.74 12.70
C GLY A 314 -2.55 4.17 11.66
N ALA A 315 -2.30 2.94 11.23
CA ALA A 315 -3.15 2.23 10.27
C ALA A 315 -4.50 1.81 10.86
N GLY A 316 -5.46 1.61 9.97
CA GLY A 316 -6.73 0.96 10.29
C GLY A 316 -6.62 -0.56 10.33
N THR A 317 -7.69 -1.24 10.75
CA THR A 317 -7.70 -2.70 10.90
C THR A 317 -7.31 -3.44 9.63
N VAL A 318 -8.04 -3.18 8.53
CA VAL A 318 -7.85 -3.88 7.25
C VAL A 318 -6.46 -3.64 6.67
N GLU A 319 -5.91 -2.43 6.82
CA GLU A 319 -4.58 -2.08 6.35
C GLU A 319 -3.48 -2.88 7.07
N LEU A 320 -3.57 -3.00 8.40
CA LEU A 320 -2.65 -3.84 9.18
C LEU A 320 -2.81 -5.32 8.81
N SER A 321 -4.03 -5.83 8.85
CA SER A 321 -4.33 -7.20 8.46
C SER A 321 -5.76 -7.28 7.95
N PRO A 322 -6.00 -7.91 6.78
CA PRO A 322 -5.06 -8.75 6.06
C PRO A 322 -4.38 -8.09 4.85
N HIS A 323 -4.52 -6.78 4.64
CA HIS A 323 -3.89 -6.10 3.50
C HIS A 323 -2.35 -6.31 3.47
N ASN A 324 -1.64 -5.93 4.53
CA ASN A 324 -0.18 -6.07 4.58
C ASN A 324 0.26 -7.56 4.58
N THR A 325 -0.50 -8.46 5.20
CA THR A 325 -0.12 -9.88 5.21
C THR A 325 -0.27 -10.51 3.82
N ILE A 326 -1.30 -10.15 3.04
CA ILE A 326 -1.47 -10.61 1.66
C ILE A 326 -0.34 -10.10 0.75
N HIS A 327 0.12 -8.86 0.93
CA HIS A 327 1.27 -8.33 0.18
C HIS A 327 2.50 -9.21 0.35
N VAL A 328 2.86 -9.55 1.60
CA VAL A 328 4.00 -10.44 1.89
C VAL A 328 3.75 -11.88 1.47
N TRP A 329 2.52 -12.36 1.56
CA TRP A 329 2.16 -13.68 1.07
C TRP A 329 2.35 -13.77 -0.45
N ALA A 330 1.94 -12.76 -1.22
CA ALA A 330 2.06 -12.80 -2.67
C ALA A 330 3.50 -12.52 -3.19
N GLY A 331 4.26 -11.66 -2.52
CA GLY A 331 5.62 -11.28 -2.92
C GLY A 331 6.64 -12.42 -2.85
N ASP A 332 7.60 -12.46 -3.78
CA ASP A 332 8.63 -13.49 -3.82
C ASP A 332 9.65 -13.30 -2.70
N LEU A 333 9.59 -14.16 -1.67
CA LEU A 333 10.48 -14.12 -0.50
C LEU A 333 11.96 -14.35 -0.84
N SER A 334 12.29 -14.80 -2.05
CA SER A 334 13.68 -14.93 -2.52
C SER A 334 14.28 -13.62 -3.02
N GLN A 335 13.46 -12.59 -3.27
CA GLN A 335 13.93 -11.28 -3.71
C GLN A 335 14.44 -10.43 -2.54
N PRO A 336 15.39 -9.50 -2.77
CA PRO A 336 15.99 -8.70 -1.69
C PRO A 336 14.99 -7.90 -0.85
N ASN A 337 13.85 -7.49 -1.43
CA ASN A 337 12.81 -6.71 -0.77
C ASN A 337 11.42 -7.36 -0.85
N HIS A 338 11.36 -8.64 -1.21
CA HIS A 338 10.13 -9.39 -1.45
C HIS A 338 9.27 -8.78 -2.56
N GLU A 339 9.92 -8.23 -3.59
CA GLU A 339 9.26 -7.75 -4.80
C GLU A 339 8.38 -8.86 -5.41
N ASN A 340 7.33 -8.54 -6.18
CA ASN A 340 6.76 -7.20 -6.33
C ASN A 340 5.82 -6.86 -5.16
N MET A 341 4.82 -7.70 -4.89
CA MET A 341 3.75 -7.45 -3.90
C MET A 341 4.24 -7.21 -2.46
N GLY A 342 5.37 -7.78 -2.04
CA GLY A 342 5.83 -7.70 -0.64
C GLY A 342 6.41 -6.35 -0.20
N THR A 343 6.51 -5.36 -1.10
CA THR A 343 7.01 -4.02 -0.76
C THR A 343 6.32 -2.91 -1.56
N TYR A 344 6.11 -1.77 -0.91
CA TYR A 344 5.28 -0.68 -1.44
C TYR A 344 5.76 -0.12 -2.79
N TYR A 345 7.07 -0.03 -3.02
CA TYR A 345 7.58 0.62 -4.23
C TYR A 345 7.32 -0.19 -5.51
N SER A 346 7.18 -1.51 -5.39
CA SER A 346 7.03 -2.43 -6.52
C SER A 346 5.68 -3.14 -6.57
N ALA A 347 4.86 -3.10 -5.51
CA ALA A 347 3.64 -3.91 -5.41
C ALA A 347 2.72 -3.80 -6.64
N ALA A 348 2.48 -2.58 -7.12
CA ALA A 348 1.61 -2.34 -8.28
C ALA A 348 2.21 -2.74 -9.64
N ARG A 349 3.48 -3.21 -9.70
CA ARG A 349 4.05 -3.85 -10.89
C ARG A 349 3.48 -5.25 -11.12
N ASP A 350 2.90 -5.84 -10.09
CA ASP A 350 2.16 -7.09 -10.17
C ASP A 350 0.69 -6.82 -10.55
N PRO A 351 0.16 -7.38 -11.65
CA PRO A 351 -1.26 -7.24 -12.00
C PRO A 351 -2.25 -7.71 -10.92
N ILE A 352 -1.88 -8.56 -9.96
CA ILE A 352 -2.79 -8.99 -8.87
C ILE A 352 -3.02 -7.90 -7.83
N PHE A 353 -2.17 -6.88 -7.79
CA PHE A 353 -2.31 -5.71 -6.93
C PHE A 353 -3.70 -5.07 -7.07
N PHE A 354 -4.16 -4.85 -8.31
CA PHE A 354 -5.42 -4.17 -8.55
C PHE A 354 -6.62 -4.99 -8.06
N PRO A 355 -6.77 -6.30 -8.37
CA PRO A 355 -7.81 -7.12 -7.78
C PRO A 355 -7.75 -7.26 -6.25
N HIS A 356 -6.55 -7.29 -5.65
CA HIS A 356 -6.39 -7.29 -4.19
C HIS A 356 -6.99 -6.01 -3.58
N HIS A 357 -6.57 -4.85 -4.08
CA HIS A 357 -7.06 -3.54 -3.63
C HIS A 357 -8.52 -3.29 -3.99
N THR A 358 -9.01 -3.89 -5.07
CA THR A 358 -10.44 -3.84 -5.43
C THR A 358 -11.30 -4.54 -4.38
N ASN A 359 -10.78 -5.59 -3.73
CA ASN A 359 -11.45 -6.21 -2.58
C ASN A 359 -11.34 -5.36 -1.30
N SER A 360 -10.21 -4.69 -1.06
CA SER A 360 -10.11 -3.71 0.04
C SER A 360 -11.14 -2.59 -0.13
N ASP A 361 -11.30 -2.04 -1.34
CA ASP A 361 -12.33 -1.05 -1.66
C ASP A 361 -13.76 -1.61 -1.49
N ARG A 362 -13.99 -2.89 -1.82
CA ARG A 362 -15.26 -3.59 -1.56
C ARG A 362 -15.55 -3.66 -0.06
N LEU A 363 -14.55 -4.03 0.75
CA LEU A 363 -14.71 -4.17 2.20
C LEU A 363 -15.05 -2.85 2.87
N TRP A 364 -14.60 -1.72 2.33
CA TRP A 364 -15.07 -0.40 2.77
C TRP A 364 -16.59 -0.26 2.57
N GLU A 365 -17.12 -0.60 1.40
CA GLU A 365 -18.58 -0.55 1.16
C GLU A 365 -19.35 -1.55 2.02
N VAL A 366 -18.80 -2.75 2.25
CA VAL A 366 -19.39 -3.73 3.17
C VAL A 366 -19.44 -3.17 4.60
N TRP A 367 -18.37 -2.51 5.07
CA TRP A 367 -18.33 -1.91 6.40
C TRP A 367 -19.35 -0.78 6.53
N ARG A 368 -19.46 0.11 5.53
CA ARG A 368 -20.48 1.20 5.48
C ARG A 368 -21.91 0.67 5.48
N GLY A 369 -22.15 -0.52 4.95
CA GLY A 369 -23.44 -1.21 5.01
C GLY A 369 -23.82 -1.78 6.39
N GLY A 370 -22.93 -1.64 7.38
CA GLY A 370 -23.12 -2.12 8.75
C GLY A 370 -23.98 -1.21 9.66
N PRO A 371 -23.80 -1.29 10.98
CA PRO A 371 -24.49 -0.45 11.96
C PRO A 371 -24.27 1.05 11.73
N ALA A 372 -25.15 1.91 12.25
CA ALA A 372 -25.12 3.36 12.02
C ALA A 372 -23.81 4.08 12.42
N ARG A 373 -23.00 3.49 13.32
CA ARG A 373 -21.66 3.99 13.69
C ARG A 373 -20.61 3.79 12.60
N HIS A 374 -20.89 2.96 11.60
CA HIS A 374 -20.02 2.72 10.46
C HIS A 374 -20.19 3.82 9.41
N ALA A 375 -19.79 5.03 9.78
CA ALA A 375 -19.91 6.22 8.95
C ALA A 375 -18.55 6.69 8.44
N ASP A 376 -18.55 7.38 7.29
CA ASP A 376 -17.36 8.11 6.82
C ASP A 376 -17.05 9.28 7.76
N PHE A 377 -15.79 9.72 7.79
CA PHE A 377 -15.44 10.94 8.52
C PHE A 377 -16.12 12.17 7.90
N THR A 378 -16.54 13.09 8.76
CA THR A 378 -17.08 14.41 8.35
C THR A 378 -16.05 15.54 8.48
N ASP A 379 -14.83 15.20 8.88
CA ASP A 379 -13.73 16.14 9.07
C ASP A 379 -13.33 16.78 7.72
N PRO A 380 -13.35 18.12 7.59
CA PRO A 380 -12.97 18.80 6.36
C PRO A 380 -11.52 18.54 5.94
N ASP A 381 -10.59 18.34 6.87
CA ASP A 381 -9.19 18.05 6.52
C ASP A 381 -9.05 16.68 5.85
N TRP A 382 -9.91 15.72 6.22
CA TRP A 382 -9.99 14.44 5.52
C TRP A 382 -10.69 14.60 4.17
N LEU A 383 -11.89 15.19 4.17
CA LEU A 383 -12.73 15.33 2.97
C LEU A 383 -12.06 16.12 1.84
N ASP A 384 -11.30 17.14 2.20
CA ASP A 384 -10.68 18.06 1.24
C ASP A 384 -9.20 17.72 0.98
N SER A 385 -8.69 16.61 1.57
CA SER A 385 -7.40 16.02 1.16
C SER A 385 -7.48 15.59 -0.31
N SER A 386 -6.41 15.83 -1.08
CA SER A 386 -6.42 15.66 -2.53
C SER A 386 -5.16 15.02 -3.13
N PHE A 387 -5.40 14.29 -4.22
CA PHE A 387 -4.44 13.50 -4.95
C PHE A 387 -4.44 13.88 -6.44
N LEU A 388 -3.41 13.43 -7.16
CA LEU A 388 -3.24 13.68 -8.58
C LEU A 388 -3.16 12.35 -9.33
N PHE A 389 -3.99 12.20 -10.35
CA PHE A 389 -4.03 11.04 -11.23
C PHE A 389 -4.17 11.47 -12.68
N TYR A 390 -3.65 10.69 -13.62
CA TYR A 390 -3.95 10.86 -15.03
C TYR A 390 -5.25 10.11 -15.38
N ASP A 391 -6.15 10.77 -16.09
CA ASP A 391 -7.38 10.15 -16.60
C ASP A 391 -7.16 9.35 -17.90
N GLU A 392 -8.22 8.74 -18.42
CA GLU A 392 -8.19 7.93 -19.64
C GLU A 392 -7.77 8.70 -20.91
N ASP A 393 -7.87 10.03 -20.89
CA ASP A 393 -7.45 10.94 -21.96
C ASP A 393 -6.06 11.54 -21.69
N ALA A 394 -5.32 11.00 -20.72
CA ALA A 394 -3.98 11.44 -20.33
C ALA A 394 -3.93 12.90 -19.86
N ARG A 395 -5.01 13.38 -19.22
CA ARG A 395 -5.04 14.69 -18.53
C ARG A 395 -4.77 14.49 -17.05
N LEU A 396 -3.99 15.40 -16.46
CA LEU A 396 -3.71 15.38 -15.02
C LEU A 396 -4.89 15.97 -14.25
N VAL A 397 -5.49 15.16 -13.38
CA VAL A 397 -6.71 15.47 -12.63
C VAL A 397 -6.43 15.48 -11.13
N ARG A 398 -6.89 16.53 -10.46
CA ARG A 398 -6.97 16.62 -9.00
C ARG A 398 -8.30 16.08 -8.52
N VAL A 399 -8.24 15.13 -7.59
CA VAL A 399 -9.40 14.52 -6.96
C VAL A 399 -9.33 14.68 -5.45
N THR A 400 -10.46 14.94 -4.80
CA THR A 400 -10.56 14.99 -3.34
C THR A 400 -11.12 13.70 -2.76
N VAL A 401 -10.92 13.47 -1.47
CA VAL A 401 -11.58 12.37 -0.75
C VAL A 401 -13.10 12.44 -0.88
N ARG A 402 -13.68 13.65 -0.75
CA ARG A 402 -15.13 13.89 -0.89
C ARG A 402 -15.69 13.40 -2.22
N ASP A 403 -14.93 13.57 -3.30
CA ASP A 403 -15.36 13.13 -4.64
C ASP A 403 -15.52 11.60 -4.70
N MET A 404 -14.82 10.86 -3.84
CA MET A 404 -14.71 9.41 -3.88
C MET A 404 -15.72 8.65 -2.99
N LEU A 405 -16.60 9.35 -2.25
CA LEU A 405 -17.46 8.70 -1.24
C LEU A 405 -18.72 8.02 -1.81
N ASP A 406 -19.16 8.40 -3.02
CA ASP A 406 -20.38 7.87 -3.64
C ASP A 406 -20.03 7.07 -4.90
N ILE A 407 -19.91 5.76 -4.74
CA ILE A 407 -19.56 4.85 -5.86
C ILE A 407 -20.63 4.85 -6.97
N GLY A 408 -21.88 5.15 -6.63
CA GLY A 408 -22.99 5.26 -7.58
C GLY A 408 -22.81 6.45 -8.52
N ARG A 409 -22.31 7.58 -8.00
CA ARG A 409 -21.90 8.75 -8.79
C ARG A 409 -20.61 8.52 -9.56
N LEU A 410 -19.72 7.64 -9.07
CA LEU A 410 -18.54 7.17 -9.79
C LEU A 410 -18.85 6.11 -10.85
N ARG A 411 -20.12 5.70 -10.97
CA ARG A 411 -20.63 4.74 -11.96
C ARG A 411 -19.94 3.38 -11.86
N TYR A 412 -19.75 2.89 -10.63
CA TYR A 412 -19.40 1.48 -10.42
C TYR A 412 -20.14 0.88 -9.21
N ALA A 413 -20.19 -0.44 -9.17
CA ALA A 413 -20.80 -1.24 -8.12
C ALA A 413 -20.03 -2.56 -7.94
N TYR A 414 -20.40 -3.32 -6.91
CA TYR A 414 -19.88 -4.65 -6.66
C TYR A 414 -20.96 -5.71 -6.86
N ALA A 415 -20.58 -6.82 -7.47
CA ALA A 415 -21.41 -8.02 -7.42
C ALA A 415 -21.51 -8.53 -5.98
N GLU A 416 -22.68 -9.05 -5.62
CA GLU A 416 -22.91 -9.61 -4.30
C GLU A 416 -22.10 -10.90 -4.10
N VAL A 417 -21.46 -10.99 -2.95
CA VAL A 417 -20.72 -12.16 -2.48
C VAL A 417 -21.07 -12.33 -1.00
N GLY A 418 -21.25 -13.58 -0.57
CA GLY A 418 -21.57 -13.88 0.82
C GLY A 418 -20.52 -13.36 1.80
N LEU A 419 -20.91 -13.19 3.07
CA LEU A 419 -20.03 -12.74 4.15
C LEU A 419 -19.92 -13.84 5.23
N PRO A 420 -19.39 -15.04 4.90
CA PRO A 420 -19.36 -16.18 5.81
C PRO A 420 -18.59 -15.90 7.11
N TRP A 421 -17.67 -14.94 7.07
CA TRP A 421 -16.91 -14.50 8.23
C TRP A 421 -17.76 -13.82 9.31
N LEU A 422 -18.96 -13.31 9.01
CA LEU A 422 -19.87 -12.75 10.04
C LEU A 422 -20.27 -13.79 11.11
N SER A 423 -20.23 -15.07 10.76
CA SER A 423 -20.52 -16.19 11.66
C SER A 423 -19.26 -16.79 12.28
N ALA A 424 -18.07 -16.27 11.97
CA ALA A 424 -16.78 -16.83 12.38
C ALA A 424 -16.19 -16.12 13.60
N ARG A 425 -17.02 -15.80 14.59
CA ARG A 425 -16.57 -15.20 15.86
C ARG A 425 -15.48 -16.09 16.50
N PRO A 426 -14.30 -15.54 16.83
CA PRO A 426 -13.21 -16.27 17.48
C PRO A 426 -13.65 -16.98 18.76
N PRO A 427 -13.26 -18.26 18.97
CA PRO A 427 -13.55 -18.96 20.21
C PRO A 427 -12.63 -18.48 21.35
N ILE A 428 -13.14 -18.54 22.58
CA ILE A 428 -12.36 -18.31 23.80
C ILE A 428 -11.53 -19.56 24.11
N ASN A 429 -10.30 -19.41 24.57
CA ASN A 429 -9.46 -20.55 24.93
C ASN A 429 -9.90 -21.14 26.30
N PRO A 430 -10.34 -22.41 26.38
CA PRO A 430 -10.83 -22.98 27.63
C PRO A 430 -9.75 -23.03 28.72
N GLY A 431 -9.99 -22.34 29.85
CA GLY A 431 -9.11 -22.39 31.03
C GLY A 431 -7.94 -21.41 31.03
N ASP A 432 -7.84 -20.54 30.03
CA ASP A 432 -6.72 -19.59 29.83
C ASP A 432 -7.14 -18.12 29.97
N VAL A 433 -8.37 -17.88 30.46
CA VAL A 433 -8.86 -16.54 30.73
C VAL A 433 -8.43 -16.14 32.15
N ASN A 434 -7.56 -15.14 32.26
CA ASN A 434 -7.23 -14.56 33.56
C ASN A 434 -8.46 -13.79 34.10
N ARG A 435 -9.27 -14.42 34.95
CA ARG A 435 -10.48 -13.83 35.56
C ARG A 435 -10.18 -12.98 36.81
N GLY A 436 -9.02 -12.32 36.86
CA GLY A 436 -8.66 -11.44 37.98
C GLY A 436 -8.58 -12.12 39.35
N ARG A 437 -8.45 -13.46 39.42
CA ARG A 437 -8.18 -14.17 40.68
C ARG A 437 -6.68 -14.14 40.93
N ASP A 438 -6.23 -13.07 41.56
CA ASP A 438 -4.82 -12.75 41.85
C ASP A 438 -3.92 -12.90 40.62
N PRO A 439 -3.67 -11.81 39.87
CA PRO A 439 -2.64 -11.85 38.83
C PRO A 439 -1.36 -12.40 39.48
N PRO A 440 -0.66 -13.38 38.88
CA PRO A 440 0.69 -13.69 39.33
C PRO A 440 1.45 -12.36 39.40
N HIS A 441 2.25 -12.12 40.44
CA HIS A 441 2.97 -10.85 40.61
C HIS A 441 3.71 -10.50 39.31
N LEU A 442 3.10 -9.69 38.46
CA LEU A 442 3.65 -9.29 37.18
C LEU A 442 4.73 -8.27 37.49
N GLU A 443 5.93 -8.49 36.96
CA GLU A 443 6.98 -7.50 37.08
C GLU A 443 6.55 -6.19 36.40
N SER A 444 6.84 -5.07 37.04
CA SER A 444 6.53 -3.76 36.47
C SER A 444 7.36 -3.55 35.21
N VAL A 445 6.71 -3.48 34.05
CA VAL A 445 7.34 -3.16 32.77
C VAL A 445 7.61 -1.66 32.68
N ARG A 446 8.85 -1.29 32.36
CA ARG A 446 9.24 0.09 32.08
C ARG A 446 9.37 0.30 30.57
N PHE A 447 8.51 1.14 30.01
CA PHE A 447 8.59 1.56 28.63
C PHE A 447 9.56 2.75 28.45
N PRO A 448 10.20 2.92 27.27
CA PRO A 448 10.08 2.09 26.08
C PRO A 448 10.79 0.73 26.22
N VAL A 449 10.28 -0.29 25.53
CA VAL A 449 10.83 -1.66 25.54
C VAL A 449 11.07 -2.16 24.11
N SER A 450 12.20 -2.81 23.87
CA SER A 450 12.43 -3.57 22.64
C SER A 450 11.77 -4.95 22.76
N LEU A 451 10.98 -5.36 21.78
CA LEU A 451 10.32 -6.66 21.80
C LEU A 451 11.25 -7.74 21.22
N ASP A 452 12.26 -8.14 22.00
CA ASP A 452 13.13 -9.30 21.66
C ASP A 452 12.55 -10.63 22.20
N ALA A 453 11.57 -10.55 23.10
CA ALA A 453 10.82 -11.66 23.68
C ALA A 453 9.40 -11.18 24.07
N PRO A 454 8.46 -12.08 24.38
CA PRO A 454 7.14 -11.68 24.87
C PRO A 454 7.22 -10.78 26.11
N VAL A 455 6.46 -9.68 26.12
CA VAL A 455 6.37 -8.74 27.24
C VAL A 455 4.93 -8.65 27.71
N THR A 456 4.70 -8.97 28.99
CA THR A 456 3.38 -8.88 29.61
C THR A 456 3.32 -7.70 30.58
N ALA A 457 2.34 -6.82 30.39
CA ALA A 457 2.12 -5.66 31.25
C ALA A 457 0.64 -5.58 31.69
N GLU A 458 0.42 -5.13 32.92
CA GLU A 458 -0.91 -4.75 33.38
C GLU A 458 -1.24 -3.32 32.92
N VAL A 459 -2.41 -3.14 32.32
CA VAL A 459 -2.89 -1.85 31.84
C VAL A 459 -4.16 -1.48 32.60
N SER A 460 -4.08 -0.42 33.40
CA SER A 460 -5.23 0.06 34.17
C SER A 460 -6.30 0.65 33.26
N ARG A 461 -7.56 0.46 33.65
CA ARG A 461 -8.73 1.01 32.95
C ARG A 461 -9.78 1.53 33.94
N ARG A 462 -10.77 2.24 33.42
CA ARG A 462 -11.88 2.82 34.20
C ARG A 462 -13.21 2.22 33.72
N PRO A 463 -13.60 1.05 34.24
CA PRO A 463 -14.85 0.41 33.82
C PRO A 463 -16.07 1.29 34.12
N GLY A 464 -17.18 1.02 33.42
CA GLY A 464 -18.48 1.65 33.72
C GLY A 464 -18.93 2.76 32.76
N LYS A 465 -18.22 3.01 31.65
CA LYS A 465 -18.76 3.83 30.56
C LYS A 465 -19.83 3.07 29.78
N PRO A 466 -20.93 3.72 29.35
CA PRO A 466 -21.95 3.06 28.53
C PRO A 466 -21.38 2.61 27.18
N ARG A 467 -21.28 1.29 26.98
CA ARG A 467 -20.75 0.67 25.76
C ARG A 467 -21.58 0.94 24.50
N SER A 468 -22.83 1.37 24.66
CA SER A 468 -23.68 1.83 23.55
C SER A 468 -23.14 3.08 22.85
N HIS A 469 -22.35 3.89 23.56
CA HIS A 469 -21.82 5.17 23.07
C HIS A 469 -20.29 5.21 23.03
N TRP A 470 -19.61 4.44 23.88
CA TRP A 470 -18.16 4.48 24.02
C TRP A 470 -17.52 3.15 23.64
N GLU A 471 -16.44 3.22 22.87
CA GLU A 471 -15.55 2.09 22.66
C GLU A 471 -14.35 2.18 23.60
N GLU A 472 -14.11 1.11 24.38
CA GLU A 472 -12.83 0.94 25.07
C GLU A 472 -11.77 0.50 24.07
N VAL A 473 -10.65 1.22 24.00
CA VAL A 473 -9.62 0.99 22.99
C VAL A 473 -8.26 0.89 23.65
N LEU A 474 -7.59 -0.25 23.47
CA LEU A 474 -6.17 -0.39 23.78
C LEU A 474 -5.36 0.33 22.71
N VAL A 475 -4.44 1.18 23.14
CA VAL A 475 -3.48 1.88 22.29
C VAL A 475 -2.08 1.36 22.60
N VAL A 476 -1.43 0.78 21.59
CA VAL A 476 0.02 0.54 21.62
C VAL A 476 0.68 1.74 20.95
N GLU A 477 1.38 2.55 21.75
CA GLU A 477 1.89 3.85 21.32
C GLU A 477 3.41 3.87 21.21
N GLY A 478 3.92 4.78 20.37
CA GLY A 478 5.35 4.90 20.11
C GLY A 478 5.94 3.63 19.53
N ILE A 479 5.23 2.99 18.59
CA ILE A 479 5.76 1.86 17.84
C ILE A 479 6.87 2.38 16.94
N GLU A 480 8.06 1.84 17.09
CA GLU A 480 9.23 2.09 16.24
C GLU A 480 9.63 0.76 15.60
N ALA A 481 9.08 0.50 14.42
CA ALA A 481 9.34 -0.71 13.65
C ALA A 481 10.49 -0.48 12.66
N ASP A 482 11.39 -1.46 12.54
CA ASP A 482 12.50 -1.43 11.60
C ASP A 482 12.00 -1.57 10.15
N GLY A 483 11.93 -0.45 9.42
CA GLY A 483 11.40 -0.42 8.06
C GLY A 483 12.27 -1.16 7.04
N ALA A 484 13.50 -1.55 7.38
CA ALA A 484 14.34 -2.37 6.51
C ALA A 484 13.87 -3.84 6.43
N ASP A 485 12.90 -4.24 7.25
CA ASP A 485 12.30 -5.58 7.22
C ASP A 485 10.78 -5.51 7.30
N PHE A 486 10.11 -6.63 7.02
CA PHE A 486 8.75 -6.85 7.45
C PHE A 486 8.73 -7.01 8.97
N VAL A 487 7.82 -6.30 9.63
CA VAL A 487 7.68 -6.32 11.09
C VAL A 487 6.28 -6.76 11.46
N LYS A 488 6.19 -7.77 12.33
CA LYS A 488 4.93 -8.24 12.91
C LYS A 488 5.09 -8.53 14.39
N PHE A 489 4.13 -8.09 15.19
CA PHE A 489 3.94 -8.56 16.56
C PHE A 489 2.45 -8.71 16.86
N ASP A 490 2.12 -9.69 17.69
CA ASP A 490 0.76 -9.99 18.10
C ASP A 490 0.48 -9.41 19.49
N VAL A 491 -0.78 -9.03 19.70
CA VAL A 491 -1.28 -8.46 20.96
C VAL A 491 -2.30 -9.41 21.55
N TYR A 492 -2.01 -9.91 22.74
CA TYR A 492 -2.91 -10.74 23.51
C TYR A 492 -3.48 -9.96 24.69
N VAL A 493 -4.76 -10.15 25.00
CA VAL A 493 -5.44 -9.55 26.15
C VAL A 493 -5.99 -10.66 27.04
N ASN A 494 -5.64 -10.59 28.33
CA ASN A 494 -6.05 -11.53 29.38
C ASN A 494 -5.75 -13.02 29.12
N ALA A 495 -4.81 -13.34 28.22
CA ALA A 495 -4.23 -14.67 28.11
C ALA A 495 -3.35 -14.96 29.34
N VAL A 496 -3.59 -16.07 30.04
CA VAL A 496 -2.70 -16.53 31.13
C VAL A 496 -1.38 -17.03 30.54
N ASP A 497 -1.47 -17.77 29.44
CA ASP A 497 -0.33 -18.28 28.69
C ASP A 497 -0.57 -18.14 27.18
N HIS A 498 0.00 -17.09 26.57
CA HIS A 498 -0.18 -16.79 25.16
C HIS A 498 0.21 -17.96 24.22
N GLU A 499 1.14 -18.83 24.63
CA GLU A 499 1.57 -19.99 23.83
C GLU A 499 0.49 -21.07 23.74
N LYS A 500 -0.43 -21.11 24.71
CA LYS A 500 -1.56 -22.05 24.73
C LYS A 500 -2.78 -21.55 23.97
N ILE A 501 -2.77 -20.28 23.54
CA ILE A 501 -3.87 -19.70 22.79
C ILE A 501 -3.94 -20.35 21.42
N MET A 502 -5.05 -21.02 21.15
CA MET A 502 -5.28 -21.66 19.87
C MET A 502 -5.23 -20.65 18.71
N PRO A 503 -4.81 -21.06 17.50
CA PRO A 503 -4.83 -20.19 16.33
C PRO A 503 -6.21 -19.56 16.09
N GLY A 504 -6.21 -18.23 15.93
CA GLY A 504 -7.43 -17.44 15.78
C GLY A 504 -8.27 -17.35 17.06
N GLY A 505 -7.74 -17.71 18.23
CA GLY A 505 -8.40 -17.57 19.54
C GLY A 505 -8.74 -16.12 19.88
N ARG A 506 -9.66 -15.95 20.83
CA ARG A 506 -10.27 -14.66 21.18
C ARG A 506 -9.27 -13.71 21.84
N GLU A 507 -8.40 -14.25 22.69
CA GLU A 507 -7.41 -13.51 23.47
C GLU A 507 -6.34 -12.86 22.59
N MET A 508 -6.04 -13.44 21.41
CA MET A 508 -5.23 -12.78 20.37
C MET A 508 -6.08 -11.67 19.75
N ALA A 509 -5.92 -10.46 20.28
CA ALA A 509 -6.82 -9.34 20.06
C ALA A 509 -6.52 -8.59 18.74
N GLY A 510 -5.27 -8.62 18.29
CA GLY A 510 -4.87 -8.04 17.01
C GLY A 510 -3.38 -8.18 16.75
N SER A 511 -2.93 -7.72 15.58
CA SER A 511 -1.53 -7.75 15.17
C SER A 511 -1.15 -6.41 14.57
N PHE A 512 0.04 -5.92 14.89
CA PHE A 512 0.68 -4.88 14.10
C PHE A 512 1.44 -5.55 12.96
N VAL A 513 1.30 -5.02 11.75
CA VAL A 513 1.99 -5.52 10.57
C VAL A 513 2.48 -4.34 9.76
N SER A 514 3.78 -4.32 9.46
CA SER A 514 4.41 -3.35 8.58
C SER A 514 5.13 -4.09 7.47
N LEU A 515 4.88 -3.70 6.22
CA LEU A 515 5.71 -4.13 5.10
C LEU A 515 7.10 -3.54 5.22
N LYS A 516 8.02 -4.09 4.44
CA LYS A 516 9.33 -3.49 4.22
C LYS A 516 9.15 -2.12 3.57
N HIS A 517 9.58 -1.09 4.27
CA HIS A 517 9.58 0.29 3.80
C HIS A 517 10.89 0.61 3.05
N PRO A 518 10.86 1.63 2.18
CA PRO A 518 12.06 2.04 1.49
C PRO A 518 13.13 2.71 2.38
N GLY A 519 14.38 2.28 2.22
CA GLY A 519 15.55 2.81 2.93
C GLY A 519 15.67 2.30 4.37
N ASN A 520 16.66 2.78 5.12
CA ASN A 520 16.86 2.43 6.54
C ASN A 520 15.91 3.23 7.47
N MET A 521 14.65 3.42 7.06
CA MET A 521 13.71 4.22 7.85
C MET A 521 13.18 3.43 9.04
N VAL A 522 12.85 4.14 10.12
CA VAL A 522 12.08 3.58 11.23
C VAL A 522 10.63 4.02 11.05
N VAL A 523 9.72 3.06 10.97
CA VAL A 523 8.28 3.32 10.94
C VAL A 523 7.86 3.72 12.35
N GLN A 524 7.51 5.00 12.50
CA GLN A 524 6.98 5.55 13.76
C GLN A 524 5.46 5.60 13.68
N SER A 525 4.78 4.78 14.48
CA SER A 525 3.32 4.63 14.38
C SER A 525 2.66 4.28 15.71
N SER A 526 1.36 3.98 15.64
CA SER A 526 0.57 3.40 16.71
C SER A 526 -0.40 2.37 16.15
N MET A 527 -0.83 1.43 16.99
CA MET A 527 -1.94 0.52 16.67
C MET A 527 -3.04 0.67 17.72
N ARG A 528 -4.27 0.37 17.32
CA ARG A 528 -5.43 0.39 18.21
C ARG A 528 -6.21 -0.91 18.11
N VAL A 529 -6.68 -1.38 19.25
CA VAL A 529 -7.46 -2.62 19.37
C VAL A 529 -8.72 -2.31 20.17
N ALA A 530 -9.88 -2.62 19.61
CA ALA A 530 -11.15 -2.42 20.29
C ALA A 530 -11.33 -3.51 21.36
N LEU A 531 -11.85 -3.12 22.52
CA LEU A 531 -11.91 -3.99 23.69
C LEU A 531 -13.33 -4.35 24.10
N ASN A 532 -14.38 -3.64 23.67
CA ASN A 532 -15.71 -3.91 24.20
C ASN A 532 -16.11 -5.38 24.00
N GLU A 533 -16.25 -5.80 22.74
CA GLU A 533 -16.68 -7.16 22.41
C GLU A 533 -15.72 -8.22 23.00
N LEU A 534 -14.43 -7.90 23.08
CA LEU A 534 -13.40 -8.78 23.64
C LEU A 534 -13.58 -8.99 25.15
N LEU A 535 -13.73 -7.90 25.91
CA LEU A 535 -13.87 -7.96 27.37
C LEU A 535 -15.20 -8.59 27.80
N GLU A 536 -16.25 -8.45 26.99
CA GLU A 536 -17.52 -9.14 27.20
C GLU A 536 -17.35 -10.66 27.08
N ASP A 537 -16.69 -11.12 26.01
CA ASP A 537 -16.43 -12.55 25.81
C ASP A 537 -15.54 -13.14 26.88
N LEU A 538 -14.51 -12.40 27.31
CA LEU A 538 -13.61 -12.83 28.37
C LEU A 538 -14.23 -12.68 29.77
N GLY A 539 -15.42 -12.09 29.90
CA GLY A 539 -16.07 -11.85 31.20
C GLY A 539 -15.28 -10.90 32.10
N ALA A 540 -14.53 -9.97 31.51
CA ALA A 540 -13.60 -9.05 32.19
C ALA A 540 -14.13 -7.60 32.26
N GLU A 541 -15.40 -7.36 31.94
CA GLU A 541 -16.01 -6.03 31.85
C GLU A 541 -16.00 -5.24 33.17
N GLY A 542 -15.97 -5.94 34.31
CA GLY A 542 -15.89 -5.33 35.64
C GLY A 542 -14.48 -5.01 36.12
N ASP A 543 -13.45 -5.53 35.45
CA ASP A 543 -12.08 -5.52 35.95
C ASP A 543 -11.46 -4.12 35.88
N GLY A 544 -10.72 -3.71 36.92
CA GLY A 544 -10.03 -2.41 36.98
C GLY A 544 -8.78 -2.30 36.10
N SER A 545 -8.33 -3.42 35.55
CA SER A 545 -7.17 -3.54 34.68
C SER A 545 -7.33 -4.75 33.76
N VAL A 546 -6.47 -4.85 32.76
CA VAL A 546 -6.31 -6.02 31.90
C VAL A 546 -4.83 -6.36 31.77
N THR A 547 -4.52 -7.63 31.55
CA THR A 547 -3.17 -8.06 31.18
C THR A 547 -3.02 -7.97 29.67
N VAL A 548 -1.97 -7.32 29.19
CA VAL A 548 -1.63 -7.24 27.76
C VAL A 548 -0.28 -7.91 27.55
N THR A 549 -0.22 -8.90 26.67
CA THR A 549 1.02 -9.56 26.25
C THR A 549 1.34 -9.19 24.81
N LEU A 550 2.48 -8.54 24.60
CA LEU A 550 3.03 -8.22 23.29
C LEU A 550 4.01 -9.31 22.88
N VAL A 551 3.76 -9.96 21.75
CA VAL A 551 4.52 -11.13 21.30
C VAL A 551 5.21 -10.79 19.98
N PRO A 552 6.55 -10.64 19.93
CA PRO A 552 7.25 -10.43 18.67
C PRO A 552 7.11 -11.67 17.78
N VAL A 553 6.80 -11.48 16.51
CA VAL A 553 6.66 -12.56 15.52
C VAL A 553 7.77 -12.51 14.48
N GLU A 554 7.99 -11.34 13.88
CA GLU A 554 9.00 -11.15 12.82
C GLU A 554 9.50 -9.70 12.86
N GLY A 555 10.78 -9.50 12.53
CA GLY A 555 11.40 -8.18 12.49
C GLY A 555 11.64 -7.55 13.87
N ARG A 556 12.26 -6.37 13.89
CA ARG A 556 12.61 -5.66 15.12
C ARG A 556 11.65 -4.51 15.39
N VAL A 557 11.20 -4.39 16.64
CA VAL A 557 10.29 -3.33 17.04
C VAL A 557 10.55 -2.88 18.48
N ARG A 558 10.42 -1.57 18.71
CA ARG A 558 10.40 -0.95 20.03
C ARG A 558 9.04 -0.33 20.30
N ILE A 559 8.54 -0.46 21.53
CA ILE A 559 7.22 0.01 21.96
C ILE A 559 7.40 1.10 23.01
N GLY A 560 6.73 2.23 22.82
CA GLY A 560 6.80 3.40 23.69
C GLY A 560 5.85 3.35 24.89
N GLY A 561 4.73 2.62 24.81
CA GLY A 561 3.79 2.49 25.92
C GLY A 561 2.51 1.74 25.56
N LEU A 562 1.73 1.46 26.61
CA LEU A 562 0.39 0.89 26.54
C LEU A 562 -0.57 1.73 27.38
N ARG A 563 -1.75 2.02 26.83
CA ARG A 563 -2.84 2.66 27.58
C ARG A 563 -4.20 2.31 27.01
N ILE A 564 -5.23 2.45 27.82
CA ILE A 564 -6.63 2.31 27.38
C ILE A 564 -7.29 3.69 27.33
N VAL A 565 -7.99 3.96 26.23
CA VAL A 565 -8.81 5.16 26.05
C VAL A 565 -10.26 4.82 25.76
N TYR A 566 -11.11 5.82 25.92
CA TYR A 566 -12.55 5.73 25.67
C TYR A 566 -12.87 6.65 24.50
N MET A 567 -13.31 6.08 23.40
CA MET A 567 -13.55 6.79 22.15
C MET A 567 -15.05 6.83 21.81
N ALA A 568 -15.48 7.95 21.25
CA ALA A 568 -16.81 8.13 20.67
C ALA A 568 -16.62 9.01 19.42
N GLU A 569 -17.15 8.57 18.29
CA GLU A 569 -17.00 9.21 16.98
C GLU A 569 -18.35 9.30 16.26
#